data_AF-A0A2T2YZJ9-F1
#
_entry.id   AF-A0A2T2YZJ9-F1
#
_cell.length_a   1.000
_cell.length_b   1.000
_cell.length_c   1.000
_cell.angle_alpha   90.00
_cell.angle_beta   90.00
_cell.angle_gamma   90.00
#
_symmetry.space_group_name_H-M   'P 1'
#
loop_
_entity.id
_entity.type
_entity.pdbx_description
1 polymer ?
#
loop_
_entity_poly.entity_id
_entity_poly.type
_entity_poly.pdbx_seq_one_letter_code
_entity_poly.pdbx_strand_id
1 'polypeptide(L)'
;MMPETVFLHREDEGVIISPADAPTVHDAMPGLDTLVLEVIGGHLSWGLLSEQTVPAAVLHDPDAAQEWLWAVYGEPVALAVADGRSGELLATSARPELAEAARQLGYAQWAAHWWPASTIDGIPALDSEVLGGDIAALTEACESIVDGADAQPSPVGPSFDAAVARRQDYALAAGPAGPGRTGLVLATGTSGWDWRRCPAGVLDASEFAVSWRLTRESGSTSVEVRAAAAPHLDAGLPGHLWPHARVVTDSVPTVLALQPGGDTWIGEALIDADNVVRVDIYVPGVGPAPDETSASASANIYGPRQRQRIRGFVIDRLRSPQPAMPLLEAERVAAASDTDF
;
A
#
# COMPACT_ATOMS: atom_id res chain seq x y z
N MET A 1 -7.49 -27.56 7.31
CA MET A 1 -8.24 -26.41 6.75
C MET A 1 -9.72 -26.76 6.82
N MET A 2 -10.57 -25.84 7.29
CA MET A 2 -12.02 -26.04 7.31
C MET A 2 -12.59 -25.73 5.93
N PRO A 3 -13.66 -26.40 5.47
CA PRO A 3 -14.31 -26.06 4.20
C PRO A 3 -14.89 -24.65 4.29
N GLU A 4 -14.67 -23.84 3.25
CA GLU A 4 -15.24 -22.50 3.10
C GLU A 4 -16.24 -22.47 1.95
N THR A 5 -17.33 -21.72 2.12
CA THR A 5 -18.35 -21.56 1.08
C THR A 5 -17.85 -20.58 0.01
N VAL A 6 -17.90 -21.00 -1.25
CA VAL A 6 -17.64 -20.16 -2.42
C VAL A 6 -18.81 -20.16 -3.38
N PHE A 7 -19.01 -19.05 -4.07
CA PHE A 7 -19.99 -18.90 -5.14
C PHE A 7 -19.27 -18.92 -6.47
N LEU A 8 -19.68 -19.84 -7.35
CA LEU A 8 -19.23 -19.89 -8.73
C LEU A 8 -20.25 -19.14 -9.60
N HIS A 9 -19.79 -18.05 -10.22
CA HIS A 9 -20.54 -17.27 -11.20
C HIS A 9 -19.85 -17.31 -12.57
N ARG A 10 -20.64 -17.35 -13.64
CA ARG A 10 -20.14 -17.23 -15.01
C ARG A 10 -20.55 -15.91 -15.58
N GLU A 11 -19.59 -15.25 -16.21
CA GLU A 11 -19.79 -14.04 -16.96
C GLU A 11 -19.48 -14.30 -18.43
N ASP A 12 -19.86 -13.37 -19.31
CA ASP A 12 -19.69 -13.53 -20.75
C ASP A 12 -18.21 -13.70 -21.17
N GLU A 13 -17.27 -13.22 -20.34
CA GLU A 13 -15.82 -13.21 -20.60
C GLU A 13 -14.99 -14.08 -19.63
N GLY A 14 -15.61 -14.85 -18.72
CA GLY A 14 -14.84 -15.65 -17.76
C GLY A 14 -15.64 -16.34 -16.65
N VAL A 15 -14.93 -16.86 -15.65
CA VAL A 15 -15.49 -17.53 -14.47
C VAL A 15 -15.00 -16.84 -13.21
N ILE A 16 -15.92 -16.51 -12.30
CA ILE A 16 -15.59 -15.96 -10.99
C ILE A 16 -15.91 -17.00 -9.93
N ILE A 17 -14.96 -17.25 -9.03
CA ILE A 17 -15.14 -18.08 -7.83
C ILE A 17 -14.87 -17.17 -6.65
N SER A 18 -15.85 -16.82 -5.84
CA SER A 18 -15.61 -15.91 -4.71
C SER A 18 -16.28 -16.40 -3.43
N PRO A 19 -15.57 -16.37 -2.28
CA PRO A 19 -16.23 -16.31 -0.99
C PRO A 19 -17.15 -15.09 -0.92
N ALA A 20 -18.14 -15.13 -0.03
CA ALA A 20 -19.00 -13.97 0.20
C ALA A 20 -18.16 -12.73 0.57
N ASP A 21 -18.45 -11.61 -0.10
CA ASP A 21 -17.82 -10.29 0.13
C ASP A 21 -16.29 -10.23 -0.10
N ALA A 22 -15.69 -11.24 -0.74
CA ALA A 22 -14.27 -11.22 -1.09
C ALA A 22 -13.99 -10.21 -2.23
N PRO A 23 -12.91 -9.42 -2.14
CA PRO A 23 -12.55 -8.48 -3.21
C PRO A 23 -12.15 -9.25 -4.47
N THR A 24 -12.45 -8.68 -5.64
CA THR A 24 -12.09 -9.27 -6.94
C THR A 24 -11.32 -8.27 -7.79
N VAL A 25 -10.51 -8.76 -8.74
CA VAL A 25 -9.80 -7.88 -9.68
C VAL A 25 -10.72 -7.11 -10.64
N HIS A 26 -12.01 -7.48 -10.72
CA HIS A 26 -13.02 -6.73 -11.45
C HIS A 26 -13.61 -5.55 -10.66
N ASP A 27 -13.25 -5.40 -9.38
CA ASP A 27 -13.67 -4.24 -8.60
C ASP A 27 -13.09 -2.96 -9.23
N ALA A 28 -13.98 -2.02 -9.56
CA ALA A 28 -13.64 -0.81 -10.33
C ALA A 28 -12.46 -0.01 -9.76
N MET A 29 -12.23 -0.13 -8.45
CA MET A 29 -10.98 0.22 -7.80
C MET A 29 -10.74 -0.84 -6.72
N PRO A 30 -9.64 -1.61 -6.74
CA PRO A 30 -9.30 -2.53 -5.67
C PRO A 30 -8.77 -1.80 -4.43
N GLY A 31 -9.05 -2.38 -3.26
CA GLY A 31 -8.66 -1.94 -1.91
C GLY A 31 -7.16 -1.70 -1.76
N LEU A 32 -6.74 -0.74 -0.93
CA LEU A 32 -5.36 -0.72 -0.40
C LEU A 32 -5.04 -1.97 0.44
N ASP A 33 -6.07 -2.70 0.85
CA ASP A 33 -6.04 -3.96 1.58
C ASP A 33 -6.33 -5.16 0.69
N THR A 34 -6.23 -5.04 -0.64
CA THR A 34 -6.42 -6.19 -1.55
C THR A 34 -5.06 -6.78 -1.92
N LEU A 35 -4.91 -8.07 -1.64
CA LEU A 35 -3.80 -8.88 -2.12
C LEU A 35 -4.21 -9.45 -3.48
N VAL A 36 -3.33 -9.41 -4.47
CA VAL A 36 -3.57 -9.96 -5.81
C VAL A 36 -2.38 -10.82 -6.21
N LEU A 37 -2.66 -11.94 -6.88
CA LEU A 37 -1.66 -12.82 -7.46
C LEU A 37 -2.11 -13.23 -8.87
N GLU A 38 -1.28 -12.98 -9.88
CA GLU A 38 -1.46 -13.48 -11.24
C GLU A 38 -1.12 -14.98 -11.29
N VAL A 39 -2.04 -15.77 -11.85
CA VAL A 39 -1.94 -17.22 -11.95
C VAL A 39 -2.28 -17.69 -13.35
N ILE A 40 -1.90 -18.91 -13.69
CA ILE A 40 -2.15 -19.51 -14.99
C ILE A 40 -3.67 -19.48 -15.26
N GLY A 41 -4.07 -18.72 -16.28
CA GLY A 41 -5.47 -18.56 -16.69
C GLY A 41 -6.35 -17.70 -15.79
N GLY A 42 -5.78 -16.95 -14.82
CA GLY A 42 -6.59 -16.12 -13.93
C GLY A 42 -5.82 -15.21 -12.98
N HIS A 43 -6.56 -14.67 -12.01
CA HIS A 43 -6.02 -13.96 -10.86
C HIS A 43 -6.66 -14.49 -9.59
N LEU A 44 -5.88 -14.56 -8.52
CA LEU A 44 -6.35 -14.79 -7.16
C LEU A 44 -6.33 -13.48 -6.38
N SER A 45 -7.33 -13.26 -5.53
CA SER A 45 -7.40 -12.10 -4.65
C SER A 45 -7.88 -12.44 -3.25
N TRP A 46 -7.32 -11.72 -2.27
CA TRP A 46 -7.67 -11.82 -0.86
C TRP A 46 -7.84 -10.42 -0.26
N GLY A 47 -8.65 -10.32 0.80
CA GLY A 47 -8.63 -9.15 1.67
C GLY A 47 -7.58 -9.31 2.76
N LEU A 48 -6.63 -8.39 2.86
CA LEU A 48 -5.59 -8.33 3.90
C LEU A 48 -6.17 -8.38 5.31
N LEU A 49 -7.31 -7.71 5.51
CA LEU A 49 -8.02 -7.63 6.79
C LEU A 49 -9.13 -8.68 6.91
N SER A 50 -9.25 -9.59 5.95
CA SER A 50 -10.24 -10.68 5.93
C SER A 50 -9.69 -11.90 6.66
N GLU A 51 -10.58 -12.64 7.33
CA GLU A 51 -10.24 -13.94 7.94
C GLU A 51 -10.35 -15.10 6.93
N GLN A 52 -10.81 -14.83 5.72
CA GLN A 52 -11.01 -15.83 4.66
C GLN A 52 -9.65 -16.35 4.17
N THR A 53 -9.50 -17.68 4.15
CA THR A 53 -8.27 -18.30 3.66
C THR A 53 -8.35 -18.70 2.20
N VAL A 54 -9.57 -18.96 1.71
CA VAL A 54 -9.82 -19.28 0.31
C VAL A 54 -9.84 -17.98 -0.51
N PRO A 55 -9.05 -17.87 -1.60
CA PRO A 55 -9.07 -16.69 -2.46
C PRO A 55 -10.39 -16.53 -3.20
N ALA A 56 -10.72 -15.31 -3.59
CA ALA A 56 -11.52 -15.10 -4.79
C ALA A 56 -10.65 -15.35 -6.04
N ALA A 57 -11.21 -15.95 -7.08
CA ALA A 57 -10.57 -16.14 -8.37
C ALA A 57 -11.40 -15.51 -9.48
N VAL A 58 -10.69 -14.86 -10.40
CA VAL A 58 -11.23 -14.40 -11.68
C VAL A 58 -10.44 -15.13 -12.78
N LEU A 59 -11.12 -16.02 -13.49
CA LEU A 59 -10.53 -16.89 -14.50
C LEU A 59 -10.91 -16.40 -15.89
N HIS A 60 -9.92 -15.96 -16.66
CA HIS A 60 -10.08 -15.56 -18.06
C HIS A 60 -9.80 -16.72 -19.03
N ASP A 61 -9.01 -17.72 -18.60
CA ASP A 61 -8.82 -19.00 -19.28
C ASP A 61 -9.11 -20.14 -18.30
N PRO A 62 -10.39 -20.55 -18.15
CA PRO A 62 -10.77 -21.60 -17.21
C PRO A 62 -10.22 -22.98 -17.59
N ASP A 63 -9.82 -23.19 -18.86
CA ASP A 63 -9.22 -24.45 -19.30
C ASP A 63 -7.78 -24.56 -18.81
N ALA A 64 -6.98 -23.50 -18.97
CA ALA A 64 -5.63 -23.44 -18.41
C ALA A 64 -5.64 -23.52 -16.87
N ALA A 65 -6.61 -22.86 -16.22
CA ALA A 65 -6.75 -22.89 -14.76
C ALA A 65 -7.04 -24.30 -14.19
N GLN A 66 -7.54 -25.25 -14.99
CA GLN A 66 -7.79 -26.62 -14.53
C GLN A 66 -6.54 -27.33 -14.01
N GLU A 67 -5.34 -26.90 -14.41
CA GLU A 67 -4.08 -27.49 -13.95
C GLU A 67 -3.90 -27.35 -12.42
N TRP A 68 -4.42 -26.28 -11.82
CA TRP A 68 -4.22 -25.95 -10.41
C TRP A 68 -5.51 -25.77 -9.59
N LEU A 69 -6.67 -25.53 -10.21
CA LEU A 69 -7.93 -25.25 -9.49
C LEU A 69 -8.28 -26.29 -8.41
N TRP A 70 -8.09 -27.57 -8.71
CA TRP A 70 -8.34 -28.67 -7.78
C TRP A 70 -7.42 -28.61 -6.55
N ALA A 71 -6.22 -28.07 -6.69
CA ALA A 71 -5.25 -27.95 -5.60
C ALA A 71 -5.67 -26.86 -4.60
N VAL A 72 -6.17 -25.72 -5.10
CA VAL A 72 -6.56 -24.55 -4.28
C VAL A 72 -8.00 -24.66 -3.76
N TYR A 73 -8.96 -24.99 -4.63
CA TYR A 73 -10.39 -25.02 -4.28
C TYR A 73 -10.96 -26.42 -4.03
N GLY A 74 -10.24 -27.47 -4.44
CA GLY A 74 -10.70 -28.86 -4.34
C GLY A 74 -11.38 -29.36 -5.62
N GLU A 75 -11.46 -30.69 -5.73
CA GLU A 75 -12.06 -31.39 -6.88
C GLU A 75 -13.51 -30.96 -7.18
N PRO A 76 -14.43 -30.77 -6.20
CA PRO A 76 -15.81 -30.39 -6.51
C PRO A 76 -15.94 -29.06 -7.25
N VAL A 77 -15.08 -28.09 -6.92
CA VAL A 77 -15.05 -26.77 -7.56
C VAL A 77 -14.44 -26.87 -8.95
N ALA A 78 -13.32 -27.57 -9.11
CA ALA A 78 -12.70 -27.79 -10.41
C ALA A 78 -13.67 -28.46 -11.40
N LEU A 79 -14.38 -29.50 -10.97
CA LEU A 79 -15.43 -30.16 -11.76
C LEU A 79 -16.57 -29.23 -12.12
N ALA A 80 -17.03 -28.37 -11.19
CA ALA A 80 -18.09 -27.41 -11.50
C ALA A 80 -17.67 -26.38 -12.57
N VAL A 81 -16.41 -25.93 -12.53
CA VAL A 81 -15.83 -25.07 -13.57
C VAL A 81 -15.76 -25.80 -14.91
N ALA A 82 -15.30 -27.05 -14.94
CA ALA A 82 -15.24 -27.85 -16.16
C ALA A 82 -16.63 -28.16 -16.76
N ASP A 83 -17.63 -28.44 -15.90
CA ASP A 83 -18.98 -28.87 -16.31
C ASP A 83 -19.88 -27.74 -16.82
N GLY A 84 -19.46 -26.47 -16.77
CA GLY A 84 -20.39 -25.39 -17.10
C GLY A 84 -21.26 -24.91 -15.93
N ARG A 85 -21.07 -25.42 -14.70
CA ARG A 85 -22.02 -25.20 -13.58
C ARG A 85 -21.76 -23.90 -12.82
N SER A 86 -22.82 -23.35 -12.23
CA SER A 86 -22.79 -22.19 -11.33
C SER A 86 -23.57 -22.49 -10.06
N GLY A 87 -23.23 -21.83 -8.95
CA GLY A 87 -23.89 -22.00 -7.67
C GLY A 87 -22.94 -22.03 -6.46
N GLU A 88 -23.52 -22.29 -5.31
CA GLU A 88 -22.80 -22.41 -4.04
C GLU A 88 -22.09 -23.77 -3.95
N LEU A 89 -20.81 -23.75 -3.58
CA LEU A 89 -19.96 -24.92 -3.44
C LEU A 89 -19.13 -24.81 -2.16
N LEU A 90 -18.73 -25.95 -1.61
CA LEU A 90 -17.76 -25.99 -0.52
C LEU A 90 -16.36 -26.18 -1.12
N ALA A 91 -15.52 -25.16 -0.96
CA ALA A 91 -14.12 -25.23 -1.30
C ALA A 91 -13.36 -25.95 -0.19
N THR A 92 -12.53 -26.92 -0.57
CA THR A 92 -11.60 -27.59 0.35
C THR A 92 -10.32 -27.86 -0.41
N SER A 93 -9.28 -27.08 -0.09
CA SER A 93 -7.98 -27.21 -0.74
C SER A 93 -7.44 -28.63 -0.64
N ALA A 94 -7.14 -29.24 -1.79
CA ALA A 94 -6.49 -30.54 -1.85
C ALA A 94 -4.99 -30.44 -1.54
N ARG A 95 -4.38 -29.26 -1.73
CA ARG A 95 -2.99 -28.94 -1.38
C ARG A 95 -2.95 -27.67 -0.50
N PRO A 96 -3.22 -27.79 0.81
CA PRO A 96 -3.31 -26.64 1.70
C PRO A 96 -1.98 -25.88 1.83
N GLU A 97 -0.84 -26.56 1.70
CA GLU A 97 0.50 -25.92 1.73
C GLU A 97 0.70 -24.97 0.54
N LEU A 98 0.23 -25.35 -0.65
CA LEU A 98 0.29 -24.52 -1.85
C LEU A 98 -0.66 -23.31 -1.75
N ALA A 99 -1.88 -23.53 -1.23
CA ALA A 99 -2.83 -22.43 -1.03
C ALA A 99 -2.31 -21.41 0.00
N GLU A 100 -1.65 -21.88 1.05
CA GLU A 100 -1.01 -21.01 2.04
C GLU A 100 0.20 -20.26 1.47
N ALA A 101 1.06 -20.94 0.71
CA ALA A 101 2.19 -20.31 0.02
C ALA A 101 1.72 -19.23 -0.97
N ALA A 102 0.64 -19.49 -1.73
CA ALA A 102 0.06 -18.53 -2.67
C ALA A 102 -0.46 -17.28 -1.96
N ARG A 103 -1.14 -17.47 -0.82
CA ARG A 103 -1.64 -16.36 0.00
C ARG A 103 -0.48 -15.56 0.61
N GLN A 104 0.57 -16.24 1.06
CA GLN A 104 1.77 -15.60 1.58
C GLN A 104 2.55 -14.84 0.49
N LEU A 105 2.59 -15.37 -0.74
CA LEU A 105 3.15 -14.68 -1.91
C LEU A 105 2.36 -13.41 -2.24
N GLY A 106 1.02 -13.50 -2.35
CA GLY A 106 0.17 -12.32 -2.57
C GLY A 106 0.33 -11.25 -1.48
N TYR A 107 0.55 -11.67 -0.23
CA TYR A 107 0.91 -10.76 0.87
C TYR A 107 2.28 -10.12 0.71
N ALA A 108 3.30 -10.88 0.30
CA ALA A 108 4.64 -10.35 0.07
C ALA A 108 4.65 -9.32 -1.08
N GLN A 109 3.91 -9.58 -2.15
CA GLN A 109 3.72 -8.62 -3.25
C GLN A 109 2.99 -7.36 -2.77
N TRP A 110 1.93 -7.52 -1.98
CA TRP A 110 1.26 -6.37 -1.37
C TRP A 110 2.20 -5.56 -0.48
N ALA A 111 3.04 -6.21 0.35
CA ALA A 111 3.99 -5.52 1.20
C ALA A 111 5.03 -4.73 0.38
N ALA A 112 5.49 -5.27 -0.74
CA ALA A 112 6.41 -4.56 -1.64
C ALA A 112 5.82 -3.25 -2.19
N HIS A 113 4.50 -3.15 -2.34
CA HIS A 113 3.82 -1.99 -2.94
C HIS A 113 3.11 -1.08 -1.94
N TRP A 114 2.69 -1.61 -0.79
CA TRP A 114 1.77 -0.93 0.12
C TRP A 114 2.18 -1.01 1.59
N TRP A 115 3.36 -1.57 1.91
CA TRP A 115 3.83 -1.61 3.29
C TRP A 115 3.89 -0.19 3.88
N PRO A 116 3.18 0.08 4.99
CA PRO A 116 2.99 1.43 5.50
C PRO A 116 4.13 1.86 6.41
N ALA A 117 5.35 1.86 5.88
CA ALA A 117 6.54 2.30 6.61
C ALA A 117 6.33 3.73 7.14
N SER A 118 6.56 3.93 8.44
CA SER A 118 6.33 5.20 9.09
C SER A 118 7.23 5.36 10.29
N THR A 119 8.09 6.36 10.26
CA THR A 119 8.90 6.74 11.40
C THR A 119 8.02 7.38 12.48
N ILE A 120 6.97 8.12 12.08
CA ILE A 120 6.01 8.77 12.98
C ILE A 120 5.20 7.75 13.78
N ASP A 121 4.67 6.73 13.11
CA ASP A 121 3.82 5.71 13.73
C ASP A 121 4.63 4.50 14.27
N GLY A 122 5.95 4.51 14.11
CA GLY A 122 6.86 3.46 14.58
C GLY A 122 6.73 2.14 13.81
N ILE A 123 6.44 2.22 12.52
CA ILE A 123 6.37 1.07 11.61
C ILE A 123 7.69 1.02 10.81
N PRO A 124 8.58 0.04 11.07
CA PRO A 124 9.86 -0.04 10.39
C PRO A 124 9.67 -0.29 8.89
N ALA A 125 10.58 0.24 8.06
CA ALA A 125 10.63 -0.12 6.65
C ALA A 125 11.13 -1.56 6.48
N LEU A 126 10.59 -2.27 5.49
CA LEU A 126 11.10 -3.58 5.08
C LEU A 126 12.33 -3.38 4.20
N ASP A 127 13.37 -4.18 4.44
CA ASP A 127 14.52 -4.25 3.54
C ASP A 127 14.09 -4.88 2.21
N SER A 128 14.32 -4.16 1.11
CA SER A 128 13.88 -4.58 -0.23
C SER A 128 14.61 -5.81 -0.76
N GLU A 129 15.85 -6.05 -0.34
CA GLU A 129 16.63 -7.22 -0.75
C GLU A 129 16.13 -8.46 0.00
N VAL A 130 15.90 -8.34 1.32
CA VAL A 130 15.34 -9.43 2.12
C VAL A 130 13.92 -9.76 1.66
N LEU A 131 13.07 -8.76 1.42
CA LEU A 131 11.72 -8.96 0.90
C LEU A 131 11.73 -9.57 -0.51
N GLY A 132 12.68 -9.17 -1.35
CA GLY A 132 12.88 -9.79 -2.66
C GLY A 132 13.25 -11.28 -2.56
N GLY A 133 14.05 -11.65 -1.56
CA GLY A 133 14.35 -13.04 -1.24
C GLY A 133 13.13 -13.85 -0.79
N ASP A 134 12.29 -13.27 0.09
CA ASP A 134 11.02 -13.87 0.51
C ASP A 134 10.09 -14.11 -0.70
N ILE A 135 9.92 -13.11 -1.56
CA ILE A 135 9.10 -13.21 -2.79
C ILE A 135 9.63 -14.32 -3.69
N ALA A 136 10.94 -14.35 -3.98
CA ALA A 136 11.52 -15.35 -4.86
C ALA A 136 11.32 -16.79 -4.35
N ALA A 137 11.51 -17.02 -3.05
CA ALA A 137 11.29 -18.33 -2.44
C ALA A 137 9.82 -18.76 -2.49
N LEU A 138 8.90 -17.82 -2.27
CA LEU A 138 7.45 -18.07 -2.35
C LEU A 138 6.97 -18.30 -3.79
N THR A 139 7.56 -17.58 -4.77
CA THR A 139 7.33 -17.81 -6.20
C THR A 139 7.76 -19.22 -6.60
N GLU A 140 8.94 -19.68 -6.17
CA GLU A 140 9.42 -21.05 -6.41
C GLU A 140 8.45 -22.10 -5.79
N ALA A 141 7.99 -21.88 -4.57
CA ALA A 141 7.01 -22.76 -3.93
C ALA A 141 5.65 -22.78 -4.67
N CYS A 142 5.33 -21.73 -5.42
CA CYS A 142 4.09 -21.57 -6.18
C CYS A 142 4.28 -21.80 -7.70
N GLU A 143 5.40 -22.35 -8.16
CA GLU A 143 5.76 -22.43 -9.60
C GLU A 143 4.68 -23.07 -10.48
N SER A 144 3.88 -23.98 -9.92
CA SER A 144 2.83 -24.69 -10.66
C SER A 144 1.56 -23.89 -10.89
N ILE A 145 1.45 -22.69 -10.31
CA ILE A 145 0.22 -21.87 -10.40
C ILE A 145 0.49 -20.44 -10.86
N VAL A 146 1.64 -19.84 -10.55
CA VAL A 146 1.93 -18.43 -10.87
C VAL A 146 2.18 -18.24 -12.37
N ASP A 147 1.83 -17.06 -12.88
CA ASP A 147 2.07 -16.68 -14.28
C ASP A 147 2.49 -15.20 -14.39
N GLY A 148 2.86 -14.77 -15.59
CA GLY A 148 3.06 -13.37 -15.94
C GLY A 148 4.10 -12.66 -15.08
N ALA A 149 3.71 -11.53 -14.49
CA ALA A 149 4.61 -10.72 -13.69
C ALA A 149 4.96 -11.39 -12.36
N ASP A 150 4.05 -12.19 -11.79
CA ASP A 150 4.26 -12.87 -10.51
C ASP A 150 5.08 -14.17 -10.64
N ALA A 151 5.21 -14.71 -11.86
CA ALA A 151 6.14 -15.79 -12.18
C ALA A 151 7.59 -15.32 -12.38
N GLN A 152 7.82 -14.00 -12.50
CA GLN A 152 9.16 -13.43 -12.59
C GLN A 152 9.47 -12.69 -11.29
N PRO A 153 10.52 -13.04 -10.53
CA PRO A 153 10.92 -12.19 -9.42
C PRO A 153 11.23 -10.80 -9.99
N SER A 154 10.50 -9.79 -9.52
CA SER A 154 10.74 -8.40 -9.95
C SER A 154 12.23 -8.11 -9.81
N PRO A 155 12.90 -7.51 -10.82
CA PRO A 155 14.29 -7.13 -10.67
C PRO A 155 14.38 -6.18 -9.48
N VAL A 156 15.07 -6.63 -8.43
CA VAL A 156 15.39 -5.81 -7.26
C VAL A 156 16.08 -4.56 -7.80
N GLY A 157 15.40 -3.42 -7.77
CA GLY A 157 16.05 -2.14 -8.05
C GLY A 157 17.26 -2.02 -7.12
N PRO A 158 18.39 -1.49 -7.59
CA PRO A 158 19.63 -1.56 -6.82
C PRO A 158 19.45 -0.89 -5.45
N SER A 159 19.52 -1.69 -4.39
CA SER A 159 19.63 -1.22 -3.02
C SER A 159 21.03 -0.62 -2.82
N PHE A 160 21.09 0.64 -2.38
CA PHE A 160 22.34 1.27 -1.96
C PHE A 160 22.23 1.60 -0.47
N ASP A 161 23.29 1.29 0.27
CA ASP A 161 23.42 1.43 1.73
C ASP A 161 22.68 2.66 2.30
N ALA A 162 21.61 2.40 3.05
CA ALA A 162 20.88 3.42 3.79
C ALA A 162 21.55 3.69 5.13
N ALA A 163 21.94 4.94 5.36
CA ALA A 163 22.38 5.39 6.68
C ALA A 163 21.21 5.37 7.66
N VAL A 164 21.40 4.69 8.80
CA VAL A 164 20.47 4.61 9.93
C VAL A 164 20.14 6.02 10.45
N ALA A 165 18.95 6.54 10.12
CA ALA A 165 18.37 7.69 10.81
C ALA A 165 17.73 7.19 12.13
N ARG A 166 18.15 7.77 13.26
CA ARG A 166 17.90 7.19 14.58
C ARG A 166 16.60 7.74 15.16
N ARG A 167 15.89 6.90 15.92
CA ARG A 167 14.77 7.22 16.83
C ARG A 167 15.01 8.43 17.75
N GLN A 168 16.27 8.83 17.94
CA GLN A 168 16.73 9.91 18.81
C GLN A 168 16.70 11.30 18.13
N ASP A 169 16.39 11.37 16.83
CA ASP A 169 16.28 12.63 16.09
C ASP A 169 14.88 13.28 16.24
N TYR A 170 13.94 12.59 16.90
CA TYR A 170 12.72 13.20 17.46
C TYR A 170 13.02 13.91 18.79
N ALA A 171 13.92 14.88 18.75
CA ALA A 171 13.91 15.94 19.74
C ALA A 171 12.70 16.83 19.45
N LEU A 172 11.71 16.73 20.33
CA LEU A 172 10.52 17.57 20.45
C LEU A 172 10.90 19.05 20.32
N ALA A 173 10.84 19.61 19.11
CA ALA A 173 11.05 21.03 18.87
C ALA A 173 9.78 21.83 19.21
N ALA A 174 9.42 21.83 20.48
CA ALA A 174 8.78 23.00 21.09
C ALA A 174 9.90 23.96 21.54
N GLY A 175 10.73 24.42 20.59
CA GLY A 175 11.74 25.45 20.79
C GLY A 175 11.24 26.80 20.28
N PRO A 176 11.61 27.93 20.91
CA PRO A 176 11.14 29.25 20.52
C PRO A 176 11.57 29.56 19.08
N ALA A 177 10.75 30.36 18.38
CA ALA A 177 10.99 30.81 17.01
C ALA A 177 12.48 31.12 16.78
N GLY A 178 13.08 30.45 15.78
CA GLY A 178 14.44 30.76 15.36
C GLY A 178 14.56 32.26 15.07
N PRO A 179 15.60 32.94 15.56
CA PRO A 179 15.78 34.37 15.35
C PRO A 179 16.06 34.60 13.87
N GLY A 180 15.03 35.00 13.11
CA GLY A 180 15.17 35.29 11.68
C GLY A 180 13.90 35.19 10.82
N ARG A 181 12.77 34.68 11.32
CA ARG A 181 11.49 34.68 10.56
C ARG A 181 10.54 35.73 11.14
N THR A 182 10.40 36.85 10.43
CA THR A 182 9.68 38.05 10.85
C THR A 182 8.21 38.10 10.41
N GLY A 183 7.69 37.05 9.77
CA GLY A 183 6.32 36.98 9.29
C GLY A 183 5.29 36.51 10.34
N LEU A 184 4.06 37.03 10.24
CA LEU A 184 2.90 36.61 11.03
C LEU A 184 2.39 35.25 10.53
N VAL A 185 2.32 34.25 11.40
CA VAL A 185 1.68 32.97 11.07
C VAL A 185 0.17 33.15 11.05
N LEU A 186 -0.45 32.95 9.88
CA LEU A 186 -1.89 33.07 9.70
C LEU A 186 -2.62 31.78 10.06
N ALA A 187 -2.06 30.62 9.67
CA ALA A 187 -2.65 29.32 9.89
C ALA A 187 -1.60 28.20 9.80
N THR A 188 -1.92 27.06 10.39
CA THR A 188 -1.14 25.81 10.29
C THR A 188 -2.09 24.62 10.24
N GLY A 189 -1.65 23.52 9.63
CA GLY A 189 -2.41 22.27 9.66
C GLY A 189 -1.53 21.05 9.45
N THR A 190 -2.12 19.89 9.74
CA THR A 190 -1.52 18.57 9.48
C THR A 190 -2.55 17.68 8.78
N SER A 191 -2.07 16.75 7.97
CA SER A 191 -2.92 15.79 7.26
C SER A 191 -2.14 14.56 6.83
N GLY A 192 -2.85 13.48 6.53
CA GLY A 192 -2.30 12.34 5.81
C GLY A 192 -2.28 12.62 4.31
N TRP A 193 -2.03 11.58 3.53
CA TRP A 193 -2.05 11.61 2.07
C TRP A 193 -2.66 10.31 1.51
N ASP A 194 -3.06 10.33 0.24
CA ASP A 194 -3.59 9.14 -0.45
C ASP A 194 -2.42 8.30 -0.96
N TRP A 195 -2.17 7.15 -0.32
CA TRP A 195 -1.04 6.27 -0.63
C TRP A 195 -0.94 5.88 -2.10
N ARG A 196 -2.05 5.88 -2.83
CA ARG A 196 -2.08 5.51 -4.27
C ARG A 196 -1.44 6.55 -5.17
N ARG A 197 -1.21 7.77 -4.68
CA ARG A 197 -0.69 8.90 -5.47
C ARG A 197 0.84 9.01 -5.46
N CYS A 198 1.53 8.18 -4.68
CA CYS A 198 3.00 8.12 -4.69
C CYS A 198 3.44 6.66 -4.60
N PRO A 199 4.58 6.28 -5.21
CA PRO A 199 5.15 4.95 -5.01
C PRO A 199 5.50 4.71 -3.53
N ALA A 200 5.53 3.44 -3.14
CA ALA A 200 6.08 3.03 -1.84
C ALA A 200 7.52 3.53 -1.67
N GLY A 201 7.90 3.88 -0.43
CA GLY A 201 9.26 4.35 -0.11
C GLY A 201 9.54 5.82 -0.41
N VAL A 202 8.57 6.61 -0.89
CA VAL A 202 8.76 8.06 -1.11
C VAL A 202 8.36 8.90 0.12
N LEU A 203 7.21 8.61 0.71
CA LEU A 203 6.64 9.36 1.84
C LEU A 203 6.34 8.45 3.04
N ASP A 204 6.42 9.03 4.24
CA ASP A 204 5.97 8.39 5.47
C ASP A 204 4.46 8.09 5.40
N ALA A 205 4.06 6.88 5.77
CA ALA A 205 2.68 6.42 5.64
C ALA A 205 1.70 6.98 6.70
N SER A 206 2.18 7.75 7.68
CA SER A 206 1.35 8.27 8.77
C SER A 206 0.22 9.18 8.29
N GLU A 207 -0.88 9.18 9.06
CA GLU A 207 -1.96 10.18 8.94
C GLU A 207 -1.50 11.61 9.33
N PHE A 208 -0.28 11.77 9.83
CA PHE A 208 0.32 13.06 10.21
C PHE A 208 1.56 13.42 9.39
N ALA A 209 1.82 12.68 8.29
CA ALA A 209 3.03 12.86 7.49
C ALA A 209 3.15 14.24 6.82
N VAL A 210 2.02 14.92 6.56
CA VAL A 210 2.00 16.23 5.90
C VAL A 210 1.70 17.31 6.92
N SER A 211 2.50 18.38 6.90
CA SER A 211 2.24 19.60 7.65
C SER A 211 2.38 20.82 6.75
N TRP A 212 1.64 21.87 7.05
CA TRP A 212 1.72 23.13 6.30
C TRP A 212 1.60 24.33 7.22
N ARG A 213 2.21 25.43 6.79
CA ARG A 213 2.20 26.71 7.50
C ARG A 213 1.97 27.85 6.51
N LEU A 214 0.97 28.68 6.81
CA LEU A 214 0.67 29.90 6.10
C LEU A 214 1.26 31.09 6.87
N THR A 215 2.12 31.88 6.22
CA THR A 215 2.81 33.02 6.84
C THR A 215 2.61 34.27 5.99
N ARG A 216 2.46 35.43 6.65
CA ARG A 216 2.40 36.74 6.01
C ARG A 216 3.57 37.61 6.41
N GLU A 217 4.32 38.06 5.43
CA GLU A 217 5.48 38.94 5.61
C GLU A 217 5.42 40.09 4.62
N SER A 218 5.56 41.33 5.11
CA SER A 218 5.56 42.54 4.28
C SER A 218 4.36 42.65 3.31
N GLY A 219 3.20 42.10 3.69
CA GLY A 219 1.97 42.08 2.89
C GLY A 219 1.83 40.92 1.90
N SER A 220 2.87 40.09 1.73
CA SER A 220 2.82 38.88 0.91
C SER A 220 2.51 37.66 1.78
N THR A 221 1.64 36.78 1.30
CA THR A 221 1.33 35.51 1.94
C THR A 221 2.10 34.37 1.27
N SER A 222 2.82 33.56 2.04
CA SER A 222 3.46 32.31 1.57
C SER A 222 2.93 31.09 2.32
N VAL A 223 2.88 29.97 1.62
CA VAL A 223 2.61 28.65 2.20
C VAL A 223 3.86 27.80 2.10
N GLU A 224 4.30 27.27 3.24
CA GLU A 224 5.34 26.25 3.35
C GLU A 224 4.64 24.91 3.58
N VAL A 225 4.87 23.93 2.70
CA VAL A 225 4.41 22.55 2.87
C VAL A 225 5.61 21.68 3.18
N ARG A 226 5.45 20.82 4.18
CA ARG A 226 6.41 19.79 4.56
C ARG A 226 5.73 18.43 4.55
N ALA A 227 6.41 17.43 4.01
CA ALA A 227 5.95 16.05 4.08
C ALA A 227 7.10 15.14 4.54
N ALA A 228 6.86 14.31 5.55
CA ALA A 228 7.86 13.38 6.03
C ALA A 228 8.22 12.37 4.93
N ALA A 229 9.52 12.18 4.70
CA ALA A 229 10.03 11.15 3.81
C ALA A 229 9.80 9.76 4.40
N ALA A 230 9.69 8.74 3.55
CA ALA A 230 9.63 7.37 4.04
C ALA A 230 10.91 7.02 4.82
N PRO A 231 10.85 6.12 5.81
CA PRO A 231 12.05 5.58 6.43
C PRO A 231 12.96 4.96 5.37
N HIS A 232 14.26 5.23 5.45
CA HIS A 232 15.26 4.78 4.47
C HIS A 232 15.01 5.24 3.03
N LEU A 233 14.44 6.45 2.85
CA LEU A 233 14.32 7.07 1.52
C LEU A 233 15.66 7.00 0.76
N ASP A 234 15.61 6.48 -0.46
CA ASP A 234 16.77 6.40 -1.35
C ASP A 234 17.26 7.81 -1.73
N ALA A 235 18.52 8.11 -1.39
CA ALA A 235 19.19 9.35 -1.76
C ALA A 235 19.34 9.52 -3.29
N GLY A 236 19.25 8.42 -4.05
CA GLY A 236 19.28 8.36 -5.50
C GLY A 236 17.92 8.56 -6.19
N LEU A 237 16.84 8.83 -5.45
CA LEU A 237 15.49 8.92 -6.02
C LEU A 237 15.42 9.93 -7.19
N PRO A 238 15.08 9.49 -8.42
CA PRO A 238 15.01 10.35 -9.59
C PRO A 238 14.06 11.54 -9.40
N GLY A 239 14.43 12.71 -9.92
CA GLY A 239 13.64 13.94 -9.79
C GLY A 239 12.19 13.87 -10.30
N HIS A 240 11.89 12.95 -11.22
CA HIS A 240 10.52 12.75 -11.71
C HIS A 240 9.62 11.97 -10.74
N LEU A 241 10.21 11.33 -9.72
CA LEU A 241 9.49 10.68 -8.61
C LEU A 241 9.36 11.59 -7.39
N TRP A 242 9.82 12.85 -7.48
CA TRP A 242 9.69 13.78 -6.37
C TRP A 242 8.24 14.23 -6.20
N PRO A 243 7.73 14.25 -4.95
CA PRO A 243 6.35 14.59 -4.68
C PRO A 243 6.08 16.07 -4.94
N HIS A 244 4.83 16.36 -5.29
CA HIS A 244 4.28 17.68 -5.47
C HIS A 244 3.16 17.87 -4.44
N ALA A 245 3.00 19.10 -3.96
CA ALA A 245 1.86 19.49 -3.14
C ALA A 245 0.93 20.39 -3.95
N ARG A 246 -0.35 20.01 -4.02
CA ARG A 246 -1.45 20.85 -4.50
C ARG A 246 -2.14 21.47 -3.30
N VAL A 247 -1.92 22.76 -3.10
CA VAL A 247 -2.52 23.56 -2.03
C VAL A 247 -3.85 24.12 -2.55
N VAL A 248 -4.94 23.64 -1.97
CA VAL A 248 -6.29 24.10 -2.26
C VAL A 248 -6.67 25.18 -1.26
N THR A 249 -7.05 26.35 -1.77
CA THR A 249 -7.50 27.50 -0.97
C THR A 249 -8.92 27.88 -1.40
N ASP A 250 -9.46 28.98 -0.90
CA ASP A 250 -10.68 29.59 -1.45
C ASP A 250 -10.46 30.28 -2.82
N SER A 251 -9.21 30.33 -3.27
CA SER A 251 -8.74 30.95 -4.49
C SER A 251 -8.15 29.87 -5.43
N VAL A 252 -7.37 30.27 -6.45
CA VAL A 252 -6.82 29.30 -7.41
C VAL A 252 -5.85 28.33 -6.72
N PRO A 253 -6.02 27.00 -6.88
CA PRO A 253 -5.10 26.01 -6.33
C PRO A 253 -3.67 26.24 -6.83
N THR A 254 -2.70 26.16 -5.93
CA THR A 254 -1.28 26.34 -6.24
C THR A 254 -0.57 24.99 -6.12
N VAL A 255 0.24 24.65 -7.14
CA VAL A 255 1.06 23.44 -7.13
C VAL A 255 2.52 23.83 -6.89
N LEU A 256 3.17 23.12 -5.99
CA LEU A 256 4.60 23.27 -5.70
C LEU A 256 5.29 21.91 -5.74
N ALA A 257 6.45 21.86 -6.40
CA ALA A 257 7.35 20.71 -6.31
C ALA A 257 8.01 20.70 -4.94
N LEU A 258 8.05 19.54 -4.29
CA LEU A 258 8.74 19.39 -3.02
C LEU A 258 10.17 18.91 -3.29
N GLN A 259 11.13 19.54 -2.61
CA GLN A 259 12.54 19.23 -2.70
C GLN A 259 12.96 18.41 -1.48
N PRO A 260 13.93 17.49 -1.61
CA PRO A 260 14.43 16.73 -0.48
C PRO A 260 15.19 17.65 0.49
N GLY A 261 14.89 17.53 1.78
CA GLY A 261 15.46 18.33 2.87
C GLY A 261 15.95 17.46 4.03
N GLY A 262 16.58 16.32 3.72
CA GLY A 262 16.94 15.29 4.69
C GLY A 262 15.83 14.25 4.80
N ASP A 263 15.19 14.16 5.96
CA ASP A 263 14.05 13.28 6.26
C ASP A 263 12.69 13.89 5.87
N THR A 264 12.70 15.05 5.22
CA THR A 264 11.50 15.83 4.95
C THR A 264 11.55 16.38 3.54
N TRP A 265 10.44 16.27 2.81
CA TRP A 265 10.16 16.96 1.57
C TRP A 265 9.63 18.37 1.87
N ILE A 266 10.21 19.41 1.27
CA ILE A 266 9.86 20.80 1.56
C ILE A 266 9.57 21.54 0.27
N GLY A 267 8.51 22.35 0.26
CA GLY A 267 8.32 23.35 -0.78
C GLY A 267 7.57 24.57 -0.24
N GLU A 268 7.81 25.71 -0.88
CA GLU A 268 7.22 26.99 -0.51
C GLU A 268 6.74 27.73 -1.76
N ALA A 269 5.60 28.41 -1.65
CA ALA A 269 5.06 29.23 -2.72
C ALA A 269 4.35 30.46 -2.16
N LEU A 270 4.35 31.55 -2.92
CA LEU A 270 3.46 32.69 -2.68
C LEU A 270 2.05 32.30 -3.11
N ILE A 271 1.06 32.66 -2.29
CA ILE A 271 -0.35 32.43 -2.60
C ILE A 271 -1.17 33.69 -2.36
N ASP A 272 -2.22 33.84 -3.16
CA ASP A 272 -3.21 34.93 -3.03
C ASP A 272 -4.43 34.42 -2.24
N ALA A 273 -4.20 33.95 -1.01
CA ALA A 273 -5.24 33.48 -0.10
C ALA A 273 -4.79 33.55 1.36
N ASP A 274 -5.76 33.68 2.27
CA ASP A 274 -5.54 33.77 3.73
C ASP A 274 -5.92 32.49 4.47
N ASN A 275 -6.33 31.46 3.73
CA ASN A 275 -6.69 30.14 4.25
C ASN A 275 -6.12 29.02 3.36
N VAL A 276 -6.07 27.82 3.93
CA VAL A 276 -5.80 26.58 3.21
C VAL A 276 -6.94 25.63 3.55
N VAL A 277 -7.65 25.15 2.52
CA VAL A 277 -8.76 24.21 2.64
C VAL A 277 -8.21 22.78 2.78
N ARG A 278 -7.24 22.42 1.93
CA ARG A 278 -6.59 21.11 1.95
C ARG A 278 -5.24 21.16 1.25
N VAL A 279 -4.33 20.27 1.63
CA VAL A 279 -3.09 19.99 0.89
C VAL A 279 -3.14 18.55 0.41
N ASP A 280 -3.02 18.36 -0.91
CA ASP A 280 -2.94 17.05 -1.54
C ASP A 280 -1.49 16.78 -1.97
N ILE A 281 -0.92 15.63 -1.57
CA ILE A 281 0.41 15.19 -2.01
C ILE A 281 0.27 14.13 -3.10
N TYR A 282 1.10 14.22 -4.14
CA TYR A 282 1.13 13.27 -5.24
C TYR A 282 2.46 13.30 -6.01
N VAL A 283 2.80 12.22 -6.69
CA VAL A 283 3.84 12.18 -7.72
C VAL A 283 3.17 12.28 -9.10
N PRO A 284 3.57 13.21 -9.98
CA PRO A 284 2.98 13.33 -11.31
C PRO A 284 3.04 12.02 -12.10
N GLY A 285 1.90 11.61 -12.67
CA GLY A 285 1.78 10.37 -13.44
C GLY A 285 1.56 9.11 -12.60
N VAL A 286 1.49 9.22 -11.26
CA VAL A 286 1.23 8.09 -10.35
C VAL A 286 -0.18 8.17 -9.80
N GLY A 287 -0.94 7.09 -10.01
CA GLY A 287 -2.24 6.90 -9.37
C GLY A 287 -3.34 7.84 -9.85
N PRO A 288 -4.44 7.93 -9.09
CA PRO A 288 -5.60 8.74 -9.47
C PRO A 288 -5.28 10.23 -9.37
N ALA A 289 -5.70 10.99 -10.39
CA ALA A 289 -5.52 12.42 -10.43
C ALA A 289 -6.13 13.11 -9.19
N PRO A 290 -5.51 14.19 -8.69
CA PRO A 290 -6.05 15.00 -7.62
C PRO A 290 -7.20 15.89 -8.10
N ASP A 291 -8.32 15.31 -8.55
CA ASP A 291 -9.50 16.05 -9.04
C ASP A 291 -10.62 16.23 -8.01
N GLU A 292 -11.40 17.30 -8.21
CA GLU A 292 -12.16 18.06 -7.21
C GLU A 292 -13.54 17.52 -6.81
N THR A 293 -14.06 16.45 -7.41
CA THR A 293 -15.52 16.19 -7.33
C THR A 293 -15.96 14.73 -7.13
N SER A 294 -15.04 13.80 -6.85
CA SER A 294 -15.38 12.37 -6.59
C SER A 294 -14.95 11.88 -5.21
N ALA A 295 -14.88 12.79 -4.23
CA ALA A 295 -14.36 12.52 -2.89
C ALA A 295 -15.24 11.58 -2.05
N SER A 296 -16.57 11.55 -2.19
CA SER A 296 -17.40 10.89 -1.16
C SER A 296 -17.41 9.35 -1.19
N ALA A 297 -17.33 8.71 -2.37
CA ALA A 297 -17.31 7.24 -2.45
C ALA A 297 -15.90 6.69 -2.27
N SER A 298 -14.91 7.29 -2.96
CA SER A 298 -13.51 6.90 -2.88
C SER A 298 -12.88 7.21 -1.50
N ALA A 299 -13.22 8.32 -0.85
CA ALA A 299 -12.68 8.63 0.49
C ALA A 299 -13.33 7.79 1.61
N ASN A 300 -14.47 7.13 1.39
CA ASN A 300 -15.04 6.21 2.38
C ASN A 300 -14.38 4.82 2.33
N ILE A 301 -13.96 4.37 1.14
CA ILE A 301 -13.34 3.05 0.93
C ILE A 301 -11.80 3.14 1.11
N TYR A 302 -11.17 4.22 0.64
CA TYR A 302 -9.71 4.43 0.63
C TYR A 302 -9.25 5.53 1.59
N GLY A 303 -10.12 5.91 2.53
CA GLY A 303 -9.91 7.04 3.40
C GLY A 303 -8.95 6.82 4.56
N PRO A 304 -8.80 7.83 5.43
CA PRO A 304 -7.98 7.77 6.63
C PRO A 304 -8.29 6.56 7.53
N ARG A 305 -9.56 6.14 7.61
CA ARG A 305 -9.97 4.97 8.40
C ARG A 305 -9.39 3.66 7.87
N GLN A 306 -9.36 3.48 6.55
CA GLN A 306 -8.83 2.27 5.95
C GLN A 306 -7.31 2.19 6.14
N ARG A 307 -6.60 3.30 5.89
CA ARG A 307 -5.16 3.40 6.20
C ARG A 307 -4.85 3.16 7.67
N GLN A 308 -5.68 3.69 8.58
CA GLN A 308 -5.55 3.42 10.02
C GLN A 308 -5.70 1.93 10.35
N ARG A 309 -6.67 1.23 9.73
CA ARG A 309 -6.83 -0.23 9.92
C ARG A 309 -5.63 -1.02 9.41
N ILE A 310 -5.10 -0.66 8.24
CA ILE A 310 -3.90 -1.28 7.67
C ILE A 310 -2.68 -1.06 8.57
N ARG A 311 -2.44 0.17 9.02
CA ARG A 311 -1.35 0.48 9.97
C ARG A 311 -1.51 -0.29 11.28
N GLY A 312 -2.72 -0.33 11.83
CA GLY A 312 -3.04 -1.11 13.04
C GLY A 312 -2.75 -2.60 12.86
N PHE A 313 -3.19 -3.18 11.74
CA PHE A 313 -2.91 -4.57 11.39
C PHE A 313 -1.40 -4.85 11.36
N VAL A 314 -0.61 -4.01 10.68
CA VAL A 314 0.85 -4.19 10.58
C VAL A 314 1.52 -4.09 11.95
N ILE A 315 1.14 -3.10 12.77
CA ILE A 315 1.67 -2.95 14.13
C ILE A 315 1.37 -4.18 14.99
N ASP A 316 0.12 -4.67 14.96
CA ASP A 316 -0.29 -5.84 15.73
C ASP A 316 0.42 -7.11 15.23
N ARG A 317 0.58 -7.25 13.92
CA ARG A 317 1.27 -8.38 13.28
C ARG A 317 2.75 -8.46 13.68
N LEU A 318 3.47 -7.35 13.67
CA LEU A 318 4.88 -7.31 14.09
C LEU A 318 5.05 -7.61 15.58
N ARG A 319 4.09 -7.19 16.43
CA ARG A 319 4.13 -7.43 17.88
C ARG A 319 3.68 -8.82 18.29
N SER A 320 2.70 -9.39 17.58
CA SER A 320 2.06 -10.66 17.91
C SER A 320 1.82 -11.48 16.65
N PRO A 321 2.85 -12.18 16.15
CA PRO A 321 2.76 -12.99 14.95
C PRO A 321 1.66 -14.05 15.07
N GLN A 322 0.77 -14.10 14.08
CA GLN A 322 -0.29 -15.10 14.04
C GLN A 322 0.23 -16.41 13.41
N PRO A 323 -0.12 -17.59 13.95
CA PRO A 323 0.32 -18.87 13.39
C PRO A 323 -0.22 -19.13 11.98
N ALA A 324 -1.38 -18.56 11.65
CA ALA A 324 -2.06 -18.77 10.38
C ALA A 324 -1.40 -18.05 9.20
N MET A 325 -0.51 -17.08 9.45
CA MET A 325 0.27 -16.39 8.42
C MET A 325 1.61 -15.99 9.04
N PRO A 326 2.66 -16.83 8.93
CA PRO A 326 3.94 -16.53 9.56
C PRO A 326 4.52 -15.22 9.01
N LEU A 327 5.38 -14.57 9.81
CA LEU A 327 6.11 -13.40 9.35
C LEU A 327 7.07 -13.78 8.21
N LEU A 328 7.16 -12.90 7.22
CA LEU A 328 8.24 -12.90 6.24
C LEU A 328 9.59 -12.65 6.95
N GLU A 329 10.71 -13.07 6.37
CA GLU A 329 12.01 -12.78 6.97
C GLU A 329 12.27 -11.27 7.01
N ALA A 330 11.85 -10.52 5.98
CA ALA A 330 11.92 -9.07 5.96
C ALA A 330 11.20 -8.42 7.17
N GLU A 331 10.04 -8.96 7.56
CA GLU A 331 9.29 -8.48 8.74
C GLU A 331 10.03 -8.80 10.04
N ARG A 332 10.64 -10.00 10.13
CA ARG A 332 11.40 -10.43 11.32
C ARG A 332 12.65 -9.57 11.52
N VAL A 333 13.40 -9.30 10.45
CA VAL A 333 14.58 -8.44 10.45
C VAL A 333 14.19 -7.01 10.83
N ALA A 334 13.11 -6.49 10.26
CA ALA A 334 12.60 -5.16 10.58
C ALA A 334 12.17 -5.03 12.05
N ALA A 335 11.45 -6.03 12.58
CA ALA A 335 11.03 -6.05 13.99
C ALA A 335 12.21 -6.17 14.96
N ALA A 336 13.22 -6.98 14.64
CA ALA A 336 14.41 -7.14 15.47
C ALA A 336 15.23 -5.84 15.55
N SER A 337 15.33 -5.12 14.44
CA SER A 337 16.05 -3.85 14.37
C SER A 337 15.40 -2.74 15.22
N ASP A 338 14.09 -2.82 15.51
CA ASP A 338 13.41 -1.88 16.42
C ASP A 338 13.60 -2.25 17.91
N THR A 339 13.96 -3.51 18.22
CA THR A 339 14.21 -3.97 19.60
C THR A 339 15.62 -3.75 20.14
N ASP A 340 16.59 -3.40 19.28
CA ASP A 340 17.97 -3.09 19.70
C ASP A 340 18.13 -1.66 20.30
N PHE A 341 17.05 -1.09 20.83
CA PHE A 341 17.00 0.22 21.50
C PHE A 341 16.69 0.11 23.01
#